data_AF-A0A134C3P1-F1
#
_entry.id   AF-A0A134C3P1-F1
#
_cell.length_a   1.000
_cell.length_b   1.000
_cell.length_c   1.000
_cell.angle_alpha   90.00
_cell.angle_beta   90.00
_cell.angle_gamma   90.00
#
_symmetry.space_group_name_H-M   'P 1'
#
loop_
_entity.id
_entity.type
_entity.pdbx_description
1 polymer ?
#
loop_
_entity_poly.entity_id
_entity_poly.type
_entity_poly.pdbx_seq_one_letter_code
_entity_poly.pdbx_strand_id
1 'polypeptide(L)'
;MQIPVNATDIWVSYDRYENLDTYIMDDTISYGKSQNGPWISVSVKRIQNGRVKEVLTWNFIKYKTDMWRYYTNTMRGNSSVVDPNNKIFLYTINSIGWPYYIDGYYIY
;
A
#
# COMPACT_ATOMS: atom_id res chain seq x y z
N MET A 1 -32.42 1.51 5.72
CA MET A 1 -31.40 1.18 6.74
C MET A 1 -30.09 0.97 6.00
N GLN A 2 -29.13 1.86 6.20
CA GLN A 2 -27.78 1.72 5.64
C GLN A 2 -26.96 0.98 6.68
N ILE A 3 -26.57 -0.25 6.38
CA ILE A 3 -25.73 -1.06 7.26
C ILE A 3 -24.34 -0.43 7.20
N PRO A 4 -23.77 0.07 8.31
CA PRO A 4 -22.38 0.52 8.31
C PRO A 4 -21.51 -0.70 8.00
N VAL A 5 -20.84 -0.67 6.85
CA VAL A 5 -19.75 -1.61 6.56
C VAL A 5 -18.59 -1.17 7.44
N ASN A 6 -18.44 -1.83 8.58
CA ASN A 6 -17.24 -1.70 9.40
C ASN A 6 -16.13 -2.48 8.69
N ALA A 7 -15.08 -1.79 8.25
CA ALA A 7 -13.84 -2.46 7.87
C ALA A 7 -13.28 -3.13 9.13
N THR A 8 -13.27 -4.46 9.12
CA THR A 8 -13.01 -5.28 10.31
C THR A 8 -11.56 -5.17 10.78
N ASP A 9 -10.65 -4.91 9.85
CA ASP A 9 -9.21 -4.83 10.10
C ASP A 9 -8.66 -3.61 9.37
N ILE A 10 -8.31 -2.58 10.15
CA ILE A 10 -7.82 -1.29 9.66
C ILE A 10 -6.45 -1.02 10.25
N TRP A 11 -5.45 -0.83 9.38
CA TRP A 11 -4.18 -0.26 9.81
C TRP A 11 -4.17 1.25 9.64
N VAL A 12 -3.64 1.93 10.65
CA VAL A 12 -3.58 3.39 10.70
C VAL A 12 -2.14 3.82 10.92
N SER A 13 -1.67 4.73 10.07
CA SER A 13 -0.46 5.51 10.34
C SER A 13 -0.78 6.99 10.32
N TYR A 14 -0.47 7.64 11.44
CA TYR A 14 -0.57 9.08 11.59
C TYR A 14 0.75 9.76 11.25
N ASP A 15 0.69 10.74 10.35
CA ASP A 15 1.76 11.69 10.08
C ASP A 15 1.48 13.03 10.78
N ARG A 16 2.29 13.33 11.81
CA ARG A 16 2.17 14.57 12.60
C ARG A 16 2.53 15.82 11.82
N TYR A 17 3.42 15.72 10.83
CA TYR A 17 3.90 16.89 10.08
C TYR A 17 2.86 17.36 9.07
N GLU A 18 2.14 16.43 8.45
CA GLU A 18 1.08 16.73 7.48
C GLU A 18 -0.34 16.77 8.09
N ASN A 19 -0.46 16.42 9.37
CA ASN A 19 -1.73 16.16 10.05
C ASN A 19 -2.62 15.20 9.24
N LEU A 20 -2.03 14.09 8.81
CA LEU A 20 -2.59 13.16 7.84
C LEU A 20 -2.67 11.75 8.44
N ASP A 21 -3.87 11.22 8.53
CA ASP A 21 -4.09 9.82 8.85
C ASP A 21 -4.19 8.99 7.57
N THR A 22 -3.40 7.93 7.50
CA THR A 22 -3.45 6.95 6.41
C THR A 22 -4.09 5.68 6.92
N TYR A 23 -5.21 5.30 6.31
CA TYR A 23 -5.96 4.08 6.61
C TYR A 23 -5.82 3.08 5.48
N ILE A 24 -5.41 1.86 5.82
CA ILE A 24 -5.45 0.70 4.93
C ILE A 24 -6.61 -0.17 5.36
N MET A 25 -7.44 -0.57 4.40
CA MET A 25 -8.51 -1.52 4.62
C MET A 25 -8.03 -2.89 4.14
N ASP A 26 -7.86 -3.85 5.05
CA ASP A 26 -7.23 -5.13 4.74
C ASP A 26 -8.02 -5.94 3.71
N ASP A 27 -9.34 -5.84 3.73
CA ASP A 27 -10.28 -6.44 2.78
C ASP A 27 -10.10 -5.91 1.34
N THR A 28 -9.39 -4.80 1.16
CA THR A 28 -9.04 -4.26 -0.15
C THR A 28 -7.67 -4.71 -0.65
N ILE A 29 -6.90 -5.46 0.15
CA ILE A 29 -5.62 -6.03 -0.28
C ILE A 29 -5.88 -7.17 -1.27
N SER A 30 -5.50 -6.95 -2.52
CA SER A 30 -5.48 -7.96 -3.58
C SER A 30 -4.03 -8.23 -3.98
N TYR A 31 -3.67 -9.48 -4.23
CA TYR A 31 -2.30 -9.84 -4.58
C TYR A 31 -2.26 -11.06 -5.49
N GLY A 32 -1.14 -11.25 -6.18
CA GLY A 32 -0.95 -12.40 -7.05
C GLY A 32 0.38 -12.41 -7.79
N LYS A 33 0.56 -13.40 -8.66
CA LYS A 33 1.71 -13.49 -9.56
C LYS A 33 1.22 -13.43 -10.99
N SER A 34 1.83 -12.55 -11.79
CA SER A 34 1.61 -12.44 -13.23
C SER A 34 2.83 -12.94 -14.00
N GLN A 35 2.76 -12.98 -15.34
CA GLN A 35 3.93 -13.25 -16.19
C GLN A 35 5.08 -12.27 -15.94
N ASN A 36 4.78 -11.06 -15.47
CA ASN A 36 5.75 -10.00 -15.22
C ASN A 36 6.33 -10.02 -13.79
N GLY A 37 5.76 -10.85 -12.90
CA GLY A 37 6.19 -10.97 -11.50
C GLY A 37 5.05 -10.79 -10.49
N PRO A 38 5.38 -10.79 -9.18
CA PRO A 38 4.42 -10.60 -8.12
C PRO A 38 3.88 -9.16 -8.10
N TRP A 39 2.62 -9.03 -7.67
CA TRP A 39 1.93 -7.76 -7.54
C TRP A 39 1.04 -7.74 -6.30
N ILE A 40 0.83 -6.53 -5.78
CA ILE A 40 -0.08 -6.22 -4.68
C ILE A 40 -0.85 -4.96 -5.07
N SER A 41 -2.15 -4.90 -4.78
CA SER A 41 -2.99 -3.73 -4.95
C SER A 41 -3.78 -3.52 -3.66
N VAL A 42 -3.90 -2.28 -3.20
CA VAL A 42 -4.59 -1.95 -1.95
C VAL A 42 -5.26 -0.59 -2.04
N SER A 43 -6.43 -0.44 -1.43
CA SER A 43 -7.09 0.86 -1.30
C SER A 43 -6.66 1.55 0.00
N VAL A 44 -6.26 2.80 -0.13
CA VAL A 44 -5.74 3.62 0.96
C VAL A 44 -6.58 4.88 1.08
N LYS A 45 -7.17 5.11 2.24
CA LYS A 45 -7.93 6.34 2.53
C LYS A 45 -7.04 7.28 3.33
N ARG A 46 -6.91 8.51 2.84
CA ARG A 46 -6.18 9.58 3.51
C ARG A 46 -7.16 10.57 4.11
N ILE A 47 -7.04 10.81 5.41
CA ILE A 47 -7.87 11.77 6.15
C ILE A 47 -6.96 12.90 6.61
N GLN A 48 -7.34 14.13 6.31
CA GLN A 48 -6.63 15.32 6.76
C GLN A 48 -7.60 16.21 7.52
N ASN A 49 -7.23 16.63 8.73
CA ASN A 49 -8.10 17.44 9.59
C ASN A 49 -9.50 16.81 9.82
N GLY A 50 -9.55 15.49 10.02
CA GLY A 50 -10.79 14.75 10.26
C GLY A 50 -11.72 14.59 9.05
N ARG A 51 -11.30 14.98 7.84
CA ARG A 51 -12.07 14.81 6.60
C ARG A 51 -11.33 13.94 5.60
N VAL A 52 -12.08 13.13 4.85
CA VAL A 52 -11.50 12.35 3.74
C VAL A 52 -10.93 13.32 2.72
N LYS A 53 -9.62 13.29 2.54
CA LYS A 53 -8.90 14.05 1.53
C LYS A 53 -8.95 13.34 0.18
N GLU A 54 -8.61 12.06 0.18
CA GLU A 54 -8.56 11.24 -1.02
C GLU A 54 -8.64 9.74 -0.68
N VAL A 55 -9.03 8.95 -1.67
CA VAL A 55 -8.89 7.49 -1.67
C VAL A 55 -8.02 7.13 -2.86
N LEU A 56 -6.91 6.44 -2.59
CA LEU A 56 -5.91 6.05 -3.57
C LEU A 56 -5.86 4.53 -3.68
N THR A 57 -5.75 4.02 -4.90
CA THR A 57 -5.34 2.63 -5.12
C THR A 57 -3.84 2.62 -5.28
N TRP A 58 -3.13 2.01 -4.33
CA TRP A 58 -1.69 1.77 -4.41
C TRP A 58 -1.45 0.42 -5.08
N ASN A 59 -0.62 0.40 -6.10
CA ASN A 59 -0.22 -0.81 -6.79
C ASN A 59 1.28 -0.99 -6.62
N PHE A 60 1.69 -2.15 -6.12
CA PHE A 60 3.06 -2.58 -6.01
C PHE A 60 3.33 -3.70 -7.00
N ILE A 61 4.42 -3.58 -7.74
CA ILE A 61 4.85 -4.57 -8.73
C ILE A 61 6.35 -4.81 -8.59
N LYS A 62 6.79 -6.04 -8.85
CA LYS A 62 8.20 -6.37 -8.98
C LYS A 62 8.43 -7.03 -10.32
N TYR A 63 9.19 -6.38 -11.19
CA TYR A 63 9.50 -6.93 -12.51
C TYR A 63 10.73 -7.83 -12.45
N LYS A 64 10.55 -9.15 -12.60
CA LYS A 64 11.63 -10.15 -12.56
C LYS A 64 12.58 -9.94 -11.34
N THR A 65 13.84 -9.58 -11.58
CA THR A 65 14.88 -9.33 -10.57
C THR A 65 14.98 -7.87 -10.13
N ASP A 66 14.19 -6.95 -10.72
CA ASP A 66 14.19 -5.52 -10.42
C ASP A 66 13.63 -5.22 -9.01
N MET A 67 13.87 -4.03 -8.48
CA MET A 67 13.33 -3.57 -7.21
C MET A 67 11.80 -3.54 -7.21
N TRP A 68 11.18 -3.64 -6.02
CA TRP A 68 9.76 -3.34 -5.90
C TRP A 68 9.50 -1.89 -6.32
N ARG A 69 8.47 -1.70 -7.13
CA ARG A 69 8.02 -0.38 -7.57
C ARG A 69 6.56 -0.18 -7.24
N TYR A 70 6.15 1.07 -7.06
CA TYR A 70 4.78 1.43 -6.81
C TYR A 70 4.27 2.52 -7.75
N TYR A 71 2.95 2.54 -7.93
CA TYR A 71 2.24 3.64 -8.54
C TYR A 71 0.84 3.76 -7.92
N THR A 72 0.26 4.96 -7.94
CA THR A 72 -1.14 5.18 -7.55
C THR A 72 -2.00 5.48 -8.77
N ASN A 73 -3.32 5.33 -8.63
CA ASN A 73 -4.29 5.71 -9.67
C ASN A 73 -4.26 7.22 -10.02
N THR A 74 -3.65 8.06 -9.19
CA THR A 74 -3.53 9.52 -9.41
C THR A 74 -2.15 9.93 -9.93
N MET A 75 -1.15 9.06 -9.91
CA MET A 75 0.17 9.35 -10.45
C MET A 75 0.10 9.50 -11.98
N ARG A 76 0.69 10.59 -12.48
CA ARG A 76 0.92 10.77 -13.93
C ARG A 76 2.36 10.38 -14.25
N GLY A 77 2.56 9.27 -14.97
CA GLY A 77 3.88 8.84 -15.44
C GLY A 77 4.30 7.44 -14.99
N ASN A 78 5.62 7.24 -14.85
CA ASN A 78 6.24 5.96 -14.50
C ASN A 78 6.10 5.62 -13.00
N SER A 79 6.23 4.34 -12.67
CA SER A 79 6.30 3.87 -11.28
C SER A 79 7.57 4.33 -10.57
N SER A 80 7.51 4.48 -9.26
CA SER A 80 8.64 4.83 -8.38
C SER A 80 9.17 3.60 -7.65
N VAL A 81 10.46 3.57 -7.32
CA VAL A 81 11.03 2.51 -6.47
C VAL A 81 10.42 2.61 -5.06
N VAL A 82 10.10 1.47 -4.46
CA VAL A 82 9.60 1.39 -3.08
C VAL A 82 10.73 1.71 -2.12
N ASP A 83 10.53 2.72 -1.27
CA ASP A 83 11.43 3.04 -0.16
C ASP A 83 11.37 1.95 0.93
N PRO A 84 12.49 1.54 1.56
CA PRO A 84 12.51 0.55 2.64
C PRO A 84 11.55 0.85 3.81
N ASN A 85 11.25 2.12 4.06
CA ASN A 85 10.36 2.58 5.13
C ASN A 85 8.94 2.89 4.64
N ASN A 86 8.59 2.51 3.41
CA ASN A 86 7.23 2.68 2.90
C ASN A 86 6.25 1.82 3.71
N LYS A 87 5.59 2.44 4.69
CA LYS A 87 4.73 1.74 5.64
C LYS A 87 3.54 1.03 4.99
N ILE A 88 3.03 1.54 3.87
CA ILE A 88 1.91 0.91 3.13
C ILE A 88 2.40 -0.41 2.51
N PHE A 89 3.57 -0.38 1.88
CA PHE A 89 4.19 -1.58 1.34
C PHE A 89 4.51 -2.60 2.45
N LEU A 90 5.20 -2.17 3.50
CA LEU A 90 5.58 -3.03 4.62
C LEU A 90 4.37 -3.70 5.26
N TYR A 91 3.30 -2.94 5.48
CA TYR A 91 2.07 -3.49 6.02
C TYR A 91 1.47 -4.54 5.09
N THR A 92 1.24 -4.19 3.82
CA THR A 92 0.59 -5.10 2.87
C THR A 92 1.39 -6.37 2.59
N ILE A 93 2.72 -6.28 2.45
CA ILE A 93 3.55 -7.45 2.18
C ILE A 93 3.68 -8.40 3.39
N ASN A 94 3.65 -7.84 4.60
CA ASN A 94 3.61 -8.64 5.83
C ASN A 94 2.24 -9.29 6.03
N SER A 95 1.14 -8.58 5.75
CA SER A 95 -0.21 -9.15 5.85
C SER A 95 -0.42 -10.35 4.91
N ILE A 96 0.23 -10.35 3.74
CA ILE A 96 0.19 -11.51 2.82
C ILE A 96 1.24 -12.58 3.13
N GLY A 97 2.16 -12.33 4.06
CA GLY A 97 3.22 -13.26 4.46
C GLY A 97 4.25 -13.56 3.38
N TRP A 98 4.56 -12.60 2.49
CA TRP A 98 5.56 -12.81 1.44
C TRP A 98 6.94 -12.29 1.87
N PRO A 99 8.02 -13.06 1.61
CA PRO A 99 9.37 -12.56 1.81
C PRO A 99 9.67 -11.45 0.78
N TYR A 100 10.50 -10.48 1.15
CA TYR A 100 10.85 -9.38 0.27
C TYR A 100 12.26 -8.83 0.46
N TYR A 101 12.72 -8.15 -0.59
CA TYR A 101 13.99 -7.44 -0.64
C TYR A 101 13.75 -6.01 -1.13
N ILE A 102 14.23 -5.05 -0.38
CA ILE A 102 14.37 -3.65 -0.81
C ILE A 102 15.83 -3.31 -0.61
N ASP A 103 16.42 -2.64 -1.60
CA ASP A 103 17.85 -2.39 -1.75
C ASP A 103 18.62 -2.24 -0.41
N GLY A 104 19.52 -3.20 -0.14
CA GLY A 104 20.38 -3.24 1.05
C GLY A 104 19.83 -4.02 2.26
N TYR A 105 18.55 -4.41 2.29
CA TYR A 105 17.95 -5.10 3.43
C TYR A 105 17.14 -6.34 3.02
N TYR A 106 17.51 -7.50 3.60
CA TYR A 106 16.72 -8.74 3.54
C TYR A 106 15.82 -8.83 4.78
N ILE A 107 14.52 -9.01 4.58
CA ILE A 107 13.55 -9.26 5.66
C ILE A 107 12.84 -10.58 5.33
N TYR A 108 12.97 -11.54 6.25
CA TYR A 108 12.49 -12.93 6.12
C TYR A 108 11.21 -13.13 6.90
#